data_AF-A0A5R2MVL6-F1
#
_entry.id   AF-A0A5R2MVL6-F1
#
_cell.length_a   1.000
_cell.length_b   1.000
_cell.length_c   1.000
_cell.angle_alpha   90.00
_cell.angle_beta   90.00
_cell.angle_gamma   90.00
#
_symmetry.space_group_name_H-M   'P 1'
#
loop_
_entity.id
_entity.type
_entity.pdbx_description
1 polymer ?
#
loop_
_entity_poly.entity_id
_entity_poly.type
_entity_poly.pdbx_seq_one_letter_code
_entity_poly.pdbx_strand_id
1 'polypeptide(L)' 'MRQTGILPDQDISALFKSGALKSPRALDADQIQPASLDLRLGKKAWRVRASFLP' A
#
# COMPACT_ATOMS: atom_id res chain seq x y z
N MET A 1 -21.46 1.97 8.81
CA MET A 1 -19.99 1.95 8.72
C MET A 1 -19.45 1.54 10.09
N ARG A 2 -18.58 0.53 10.18
CA ARG A 2 -17.86 0.27 11.44
C ARG A 2 -16.89 1.44 11.66
N GLN A 3 -16.86 2.00 12.87
CA GLN A 3 -15.99 3.14 13.19
C GLN A 3 -14.53 2.72 13.44
N THR A 4 -14.29 1.44 13.71
CA THR A 4 -12.97 0.90 14.05
C THR A 4 -12.77 -0.48 13.41
N GLY A 5 -11.52 -0.81 13.08
CA GLY A 5 -11.12 -2.09 12.48
C GLY A 5 -10.06 -1.93 11.39
N ILE A 6 -9.64 -3.06 10.82
CA ILE A 6 -8.78 -3.10 9.64
C ILE A 6 -9.64 -2.92 8.38
N LEU A 7 -9.12 -2.20 7.38
CA LEU A 7 -9.80 -1.99 6.12
C LEU A 7 -9.81 -3.27 5.28
N PRO A 8 -10.98 -3.74 4.80
CA PRO A 8 -11.05 -4.80 3.81
C PRO A 8 -10.59 -4.32 2.42
N ASP A 9 -10.32 -5.27 1.52
CA ASP A 9 -9.93 -5.07 0.12
C ASP A 9 -10.74 -4.00 -0.64
N GLN A 10 -12.07 -4.01 -0.51
CA GLN A 10 -12.98 -3.05 -1.14
C GLN A 10 -12.74 -1.60 -0.69
N ASP A 11 -12.40 -1.41 0.58
CA ASP A 11 -12.12 -0.08 1.14
C ASP A 11 -10.69 0.36 0.76
N ILE A 12 -9.73 -0.58 0.73
CA ILE A 12 -8.39 -0.32 0.18
C ILE A 12 -8.47 0.09 -1.29
N SER A 13 -9.30 -0.59 -2.10
CA SER A 13 -9.57 -0.24 -3.50
C SER A 13 -10.18 1.16 -3.62
N ALA A 14 -11.13 1.52 -2.74
CA ALA A 14 -11.73 2.85 -2.71
C ALA A 14 -10.71 3.96 -2.42
N LEU A 15 -9.69 3.70 -1.58
CA LEU A 15 -8.60 4.67 -1.33
C LEU A 15 -7.78 4.96 -2.59
N PHE A 16 -7.57 3.97 -3.48
CA PHE A 16 -6.92 4.22 -4.77
C PHE A 16 -7.83 5.00 -5.73
N LYS A 17 -9.13 4.66 -5.78
CA LYS A 17 -10.10 5.37 -6.63
C LYS A 17 -10.28 6.83 -6.22
N SER A 18 -10.23 7.13 -4.92
CA SER A 18 -10.31 8.50 -4.40
C SER A 18 -8.98 9.25 -4.46
N GLY A 19 -7.88 8.57 -4.76
CA GLY A 19 -6.53 9.15 -4.78
C GLY A 19 -5.91 9.39 -3.40
N ALA A 20 -6.54 8.91 -2.31
CA ALA A 20 -5.96 8.94 -0.97
C ALA A 20 -4.72 8.03 -0.86
N LEU A 21 -4.70 6.93 -1.61
CA LEU A 21 -3.54 6.06 -1.77
C LEU A 21 -3.08 6.08 -3.23
N LYS A 22 -1.77 6.25 -3.45
CA LYS A 22 -1.19 6.47 -4.78
C LYS A 22 -0.03 5.52 -5.03
N SER A 23 0.15 5.11 -6.28
CA SER A 23 1.30 4.33 -6.74
C SER A 23 1.83 4.91 -8.05
N PRO A 24 3.14 4.81 -8.34
CA PRO A 24 3.72 5.32 -9.59
C PRO A 24 3.20 4.63 -10.86
N ARG A 25 2.59 3.45 -10.74
CA ARG A 25 1.94 2.71 -11.83
C ARG A 25 0.68 2.02 -11.32
N ALA A 26 -0.17 1.56 -12.24
CA ALA A 26 -1.33 0.74 -11.89
C ALA A 26 -0.97 -0.44 -10.99
N LEU A 27 -1.89 -0.82 -10.10
CA LEU A 27 -1.69 -2.00 -9.26
C LEU A 27 -1.75 -3.26 -10.10
N ASP A 28 -1.02 -4.27 -9.65
CA ASP A 28 -1.15 -5.61 -10.20
C ASP A 28 -2.49 -6.20 -9.71
N ALA A 29 -3.11 -7.10 -10.48
CA ALA A 29 -4.49 -7.54 -10.25
C ALA A 29 -4.70 -8.24 -8.89
N ASP A 30 -3.63 -8.83 -8.35
CA ASP A 30 -3.54 -9.57 -7.10
C ASP A 30 -2.83 -8.78 -5.98
N GLN A 31 -2.52 -7.50 -6.19
CA GLN A 31 -1.77 -6.73 -5.21
C GLN A 31 -2.60 -6.33 -3.98
N ILE A 32 -3.92 -6.20 -4.14
CA ILE A 32 -4.86 -5.98 -3.03
C ILE A 32 -5.27 -7.35 -2.48
N GLN A 33 -5.07 -7.53 -1.18
CA GLN A 33 -5.39 -8.73 -0.42
C GLN A 33 -6.60 -8.47 0.49
N PRO A 34 -7.26 -9.50 1.05
CA PRO A 34 -8.53 -9.35 1.77
C PRO A 34 -8.55 -8.28 2.88
N ALA A 35 -7.42 -8.01 3.53
CA ALA A 35 -7.27 -6.98 4.56
C ALA A 35 -5.86 -6.37 4.59
N SER A 36 -5.16 -6.37 3.45
CA SER A 36 -3.80 -5.85 3.32
C SER A 36 -3.50 -5.43 1.88
N LEU A 37 -2.35 -4.80 1.67
CA LEU A 37 -1.86 -4.38 0.37
C LEU A 37 -0.38 -4.69 0.29
N ASP A 38 0.02 -5.40 -0.77
CA ASP A 38 1.43 -5.64 -1.03
C ASP A 38 2.11 -4.38 -1.56
N LEU A 39 3.28 -4.05 -1.02
CA LEU A 39 4.09 -2.92 -1.47
C LEU A 39 5.15 -3.39 -2.48
N ARG A 40 5.43 -2.53 -3.46
CA ARG A 40 6.42 -2.79 -4.51
C ARG A 40 7.63 -1.89 -4.32
N LEU A 41 8.83 -2.43 -4.50
CA LEU A 41 10.06 -1.66 -4.48
C LEU A 41 10.13 -0.69 -5.67
N GLY A 42 10.70 0.49 -5.43
CA GLY A 42 11.07 1.42 -6.48
C GLY A 42 12.34 1.00 -7.22
N LYS A 43 12.79 1.82 -8.17
CA LYS A 43 13.99 1.53 -9.00
C LYS A 43 15.33 1.70 -8.26
N LYS A 44 15.31 2.22 -7.03
CA LYS A 44 16.52 2.58 -6.28
C LYS A 44 16.45 1.96 -4.89
N ALA A 45 17.56 1.34 -4.48
CA ALA A 45 17.82 0.90 -3.13
C ALA A 45 19.14 1.50 -2.66
N TRP A 46 19.20 1.93 -1.40
CA TRP A 46 20.38 2.56 -0.83
C TRP A 46 21.07 1.59 0.13
N ARG A 47 22.36 1.34 -0.09
CA ARG A 47 23.17 0.56 0.85
C ARG A 47 23.48 1.41 2.08
N VAL A 48 23.03 0.95 3.24
CA VAL A 48 23.31 1.56 4.55
C VAL A 48 24.17 0.63 5.41
N ARG A 49 24.93 1.20 6.35
CA ARG A 49 25.77 0.40 7.26
C ARG A 49 24.97 -0.29 8.35
N ALA A 50 23.91 0.35 8.83
CA ALA A 50 23.00 -0.14 9.85
C ALA A 50 21.63 0.52 9.66
N SER A 51 20.60 -0.03 10.31
CA SER A 51 19.29 0.63 10.42
C SER A 51 19.38 1.90 11.26
N PHE A 52 18.42 2.80 11.07
CA PHE A 52 18.31 4.04 11.82
C PHE A 52 16.83 4.44 11.95
N LEU A 53 16.53 5.30 12.93
CA LEU A 53 15.23 5.95 13.05
C LEU A 53 15.30 7.32 12.36
N PRO A 54 14.37 7.63 11.43
CA PRO A 54 14.27 8.95 10.82
C PRO A 54 14.04 10.09 11.82
#